data_AF-A0A376KTD9-F1
#
_entry.id   AF-A0A376KTD9-F1
#
_cell.length_a   1.000
_cell.length_b   1.000
_cell.length_c   1.000
_cell.angle_alpha   90.00
_cell.angle_beta   90.00
_cell.angle_gamma   90.00
#
_symmetry.space_group_name_H-M   'P 1'
#
loop_
_entity.id
_entity.type
_entity.pdbx_description
1 polymer ?
#
loop_
_entity_poly.entity_id
_entity_poly.type
_entity_poly.pdbx_seq_one_letter_code
_entity_poly.pdbx_strand_id
1 'polypeptide(L)'
;MSLVSGIAIVEEQLQQLREQGLGDESATRIWVSDEVFRRLRLRSLQAAREATRPVAATTYARLLLERQGVLPATDGSPALFASTSPGVYEGVDGVMRVIEQLAGVGLPASLWESQILPARVRDYSSEMLDELLATGAVIWSGQKKLGEDDGLVALHLQEYAAESFTPAEADQANRSALQQAIVAVLADGGAWFAQQISQRIRDKIGESVDLSALQEALWALVWQGVITSDIWAPLRALTRSSSNARTSTRRSHRLVVDVLSMRNPSRRWYLTTHQIWLDAGRYCRWSH
;
A
#
# COMPACT_ATOMS: atom_id res chain seq x y z
N MET A 1 42.32 1.06 -30.84
CA MET A 1 42.33 0.76 -29.40
C MET A 1 41.00 0.23 -28.85
N SER A 2 39.84 0.32 -29.54
CA SER A 2 38.55 -0.16 -29.00
C SER A 2 38.25 -1.66 -29.18
N LEU A 3 38.86 -2.32 -30.17
CA LEU A 3 38.66 -3.77 -30.41
C LEU A 3 39.26 -4.66 -29.31
N VAL A 4 40.36 -4.22 -28.69
CA VAL A 4 41.05 -4.96 -27.62
C VAL A 4 40.24 -4.92 -26.32
N SER A 5 39.62 -3.78 -25.99
CA SER A 5 38.73 -3.68 -24.81
C SER A 5 37.46 -4.50 -24.95
N GLY A 6 36.93 -4.67 -26.17
CA GLY A 6 35.72 -5.48 -26.41
C GLY A 6 35.95 -6.99 -26.22
N ILE A 7 37.15 -7.49 -26.52
CA ILE A 7 37.52 -8.90 -26.34
C ILE A 7 37.70 -9.21 -24.84
N ALA A 8 38.36 -8.31 -24.10
CA ALA A 8 38.58 -8.47 -22.66
C ALA A 8 37.26 -8.56 -21.86
N ILE A 9 36.26 -7.74 -22.19
CA ILE A 9 34.95 -7.76 -21.50
C ILE A 9 34.19 -9.06 -21.78
N VAL A 10 34.30 -9.61 -22.99
CA VAL A 10 33.64 -10.86 -23.36
C VAL A 10 34.30 -12.05 -22.66
N GLU A 11 35.62 -12.07 -22.55
CA GLU A 11 36.34 -13.10 -21.81
C GLU A 11 36.01 -13.07 -20.32
N GLU A 12 35.93 -11.89 -19.71
CA GLU A 12 35.56 -11.71 -18.30
C GLU A 12 34.11 -12.16 -18.02
N GLN A 13 33.16 -11.82 -18.90
CA GLN A 13 31.76 -12.25 -18.78
C GLN A 13 31.59 -13.77 -18.98
N LEU A 14 32.33 -14.36 -19.93
CA LEU A 14 32.33 -15.81 -20.13
C LEU A 14 32.94 -16.57 -18.94
N GLN A 15 33.93 -15.97 -18.28
CA GLN A 15 34.55 -16.54 -17.10
C GLN A 15 33.61 -16.49 -15.89
N GLN A 16 32.91 -15.37 -15.68
CA GLN A 16 31.87 -15.24 -14.65
C GLN A 16 30.71 -16.24 -14.87
N LEU A 17 30.28 -16.46 -16.12
CA LEU A 17 29.22 -17.43 -16.44
C LEU A 17 29.66 -18.89 -16.21
N ARG A 18 30.95 -19.22 -16.38
CA ARG A 18 31.50 -20.54 -16.04
C ARG A 18 31.59 -20.76 -14.54
N GLU A 19 31.99 -19.74 -13.78
CA GLU A 19 32.04 -19.77 -12.31
C GLU A 19 30.65 -19.95 -11.68
N GLN A 20 29.60 -19.50 -12.36
CA GLN A 20 28.20 -19.72 -11.98
C GLN A 20 27.64 -21.10 -12.39
N GLY A 21 28.46 -21.99 -12.97
CA GLY A 21 28.06 -23.34 -13.38
C GLY A 21 27.11 -23.37 -14.59
N LEU A 22 26.93 -22.25 -15.29
CA LEU A 22 26.03 -22.09 -16.44
C LEU A 22 26.73 -22.29 -17.80
N GLY A 23 27.90 -22.93 -17.81
CA GLY A 23 28.62 -23.35 -19.01
C GLY A 23 28.79 -24.86 -19.03
N ASP A 24 28.30 -25.50 -20.08
CA ASP A 24 28.58 -26.91 -20.34
C ASP A 24 30.11 -27.09 -20.51
N GLU A 25 30.77 -27.86 -19.62
CA GLU A 25 32.20 -28.16 -19.76
C GLU A 25 32.50 -28.97 -21.04
N SER A 26 31.48 -29.57 -21.65
CA SER A 26 31.56 -30.22 -22.96
C SER A 26 31.31 -29.28 -24.15
N ALA A 27 31.26 -27.95 -23.92
CA ALA A 27 31.14 -26.97 -24.99
C ALA A 27 32.36 -27.06 -25.92
N THR A 28 32.17 -27.78 -27.03
CA THR A 28 33.17 -27.94 -28.08
C THR A 28 33.57 -26.54 -28.56
N ARG A 29 34.87 -26.23 -28.55
CA ARG A 29 35.38 -24.97 -29.10
C ARG A 29 35.13 -24.95 -30.60
N ILE A 30 34.08 -24.25 -31.01
CA ILE A 30 33.73 -24.05 -32.41
C ILE A 30 34.33 -22.73 -32.87
N TRP A 31 35.17 -22.78 -33.90
CA TRP A 31 35.73 -21.59 -34.53
C TRP A 31 34.73 -21.05 -35.55
N VAL A 32 34.25 -19.83 -35.33
CA VAL A 32 33.33 -19.12 -36.22
C VAL A 32 34.11 -18.01 -36.92
N SER A 33 33.90 -17.84 -38.23
CA SER A 33 34.55 -16.74 -38.96
C SER A 33 34.02 -15.38 -38.49
N ASP A 34 34.87 -14.35 -38.50
CA ASP A 34 34.50 -12.98 -38.11
C ASP A 34 33.25 -12.49 -38.86
N GLU A 35 33.12 -12.86 -40.14
CA GLU A 35 32.00 -12.50 -40.99
C GLU A 35 30.67 -13.15 -40.54
N VAL A 36 30.70 -14.41 -40.10
CA VAL A 36 29.50 -15.07 -39.56
C VAL A 36 29.11 -14.48 -38.20
N PHE A 37 30.10 -14.22 -37.33
CA PHE A 37 29.84 -13.60 -36.02
C PHE A 37 29.24 -12.19 -36.17
N ARG A 38 29.76 -11.39 -37.11
CA ARG A 38 29.24 -10.06 -37.45
C ARG A 38 27.78 -10.11 -37.92
N ARG A 39 27.43 -11.07 -38.80
CA ARG A 39 26.05 -11.26 -39.28
C ARG A 39 25.10 -11.68 -38.16
N LEU A 40 25.52 -12.60 -37.28
CA LEU A 40 24.74 -13.00 -36.11
C LEU A 40 24.48 -11.80 -35.20
N ARG A 41 25.52 -11.04 -34.85
CA ARG A 41 25.40 -9.83 -34.03
C ARG A 41 24.44 -8.81 -34.65
N LEU A 42 24.55 -8.54 -35.94
CA LEU A 42 23.66 -7.60 -36.63
C LEU A 42 22.20 -8.08 -36.61
N ARG A 43 21.94 -9.37 -36.85
CA ARG A 43 20.59 -9.95 -36.78
C ARG A 43 20.03 -9.94 -35.36
N SER A 44 20.83 -10.29 -34.35
CA SER A 44 20.42 -10.21 -32.94
C SER A 44 20.10 -8.77 -32.54
N LEU A 45 20.88 -7.80 -33.01
CA LEU A 45 20.66 -6.39 -32.72
C LEU A 45 19.44 -5.85 -33.45
N GLN A 46 19.21 -6.28 -34.70
CA GLN A 46 18.00 -5.96 -35.44
C GLN A 46 16.76 -6.57 -34.78
N ALA A 47 16.81 -7.85 -34.38
CA ALA A 47 15.73 -8.51 -33.66
C ALA A 47 15.46 -7.82 -32.30
N ALA A 48 16.51 -7.43 -31.57
CA ALA A 48 16.37 -6.66 -30.33
C ALA A 48 15.72 -5.30 -30.59
N ARG A 49 16.12 -4.58 -31.64
CA ARG A 49 15.52 -3.30 -32.06
C ARG A 49 14.07 -3.46 -32.51
N GLU A 50 13.75 -4.56 -33.19
CA GLU A 50 12.39 -4.91 -33.60
C GLU A 50 11.50 -5.20 -32.39
N ALA A 51 12.02 -5.92 -31.39
CA ALA A 51 11.34 -6.19 -30.13
C ALA A 51 11.17 -4.95 -29.23
N THR A 52 12.04 -3.95 -29.36
CA THR A 52 11.96 -2.67 -28.61
C THR A 52 11.39 -1.52 -29.43
N ARG A 53 10.67 -1.79 -30.53
CA ARG A 53 10.02 -0.73 -31.31
C ARG A 53 9.03 0.04 -30.43
N PRO A 54 9.01 1.39 -30.53
CA PRO A 54 8.07 2.20 -29.78
C PRO A 54 6.65 1.85 -30.18
N VAL A 55 5.81 1.68 -29.16
CA VAL A 55 4.39 1.37 -29.31
C VAL A 55 3.58 2.67 -29.26
N ALA A 56 2.44 2.72 -29.93
CA ALA A 56 1.52 3.86 -29.82
C ALA A 56 1.13 4.12 -28.36
N ALA A 57 1.02 5.39 -27.98
CA ALA A 57 0.69 5.79 -26.61
C ALA A 57 -0.63 5.19 -26.10
N THR A 58 -1.61 5.03 -27.00
CA THR A 58 -2.92 4.42 -26.70
C THR A 58 -2.82 2.94 -26.34
N THR A 59 -1.95 2.19 -27.02
CA THR A 59 -1.70 0.78 -26.71
C THR A 59 -0.97 0.62 -25.38
N TYR A 60 0.00 1.50 -25.08
CA TYR A 60 0.66 1.50 -23.77
C TYR A 60 -0.32 1.85 -22.65
N ALA A 61 -1.17 2.87 -22.82
CA ALA A 61 -2.19 3.25 -21.85
C ALA A 61 -3.18 2.10 -21.58
N ARG A 62 -3.61 1.38 -22.63
CA ARG A 62 -4.47 0.21 -22.49
C ARG A 62 -3.78 -0.89 -21.69
N LEU A 63 -2.55 -1.25 -22.06
CA LEU A 63 -1.76 -2.26 -21.35
C LEU A 63 -1.63 -1.90 -19.86
N LEU A 64 -1.39 -0.63 -19.53
CA LEU A 64 -1.35 -0.19 -18.14
C LEU A 64 -2.68 -0.39 -17.43
N LEU A 65 -3.80 0.03 -18.03
CA LEU A 65 -5.12 -0.12 -17.41
C LEU A 65 -5.53 -1.59 -17.23
N GLU A 66 -5.17 -2.46 -18.18
CA GLU A 66 -5.35 -3.92 -18.07
C GLU A 66 -4.49 -4.50 -16.95
N ARG A 67 -3.19 -4.14 -16.89
CA ARG A 67 -2.28 -4.58 -15.83
C ARG A 67 -2.70 -4.10 -14.46
N GLN A 68 -3.33 -2.94 -14.40
CA GLN A 68 -3.90 -2.38 -13.18
C GLN A 68 -5.23 -3.07 -12.81
N GLY A 69 -5.86 -3.83 -13.70
CA GLY A 69 -7.16 -4.45 -13.42
C GLY A 69 -8.33 -3.46 -13.41
N VAL A 70 -8.18 -2.31 -14.09
CA VAL A 70 -9.30 -1.36 -14.37
C VAL A 70 -10.09 -1.83 -15.59
N LEU A 71 -9.37 -2.35 -16.58
CA LEU A 71 -9.96 -2.88 -17.81
C LEU A 71 -9.75 -4.39 -17.87
N PRO A 72 -10.74 -5.16 -18.36
CA PRO A 72 -10.53 -6.56 -18.66
C PRO A 72 -9.46 -6.70 -19.75
N ALA A 73 -8.63 -7.74 -19.63
CA ALA A 73 -7.63 -8.05 -20.63
C ALA A 73 -8.33 -8.33 -21.98
N THR A 74 -8.01 -7.52 -22.98
CA THR A 74 -8.54 -7.72 -24.34
C THR A 74 -7.59 -8.63 -25.12
N ASP A 75 -8.12 -9.36 -26.09
CA ASP A 75 -7.36 -10.18 -27.05
C ASP A 75 -6.55 -9.34 -28.07
N GLY A 76 -6.26 -8.08 -27.75
CA GLY A 76 -5.60 -7.12 -28.64
C GLY A 76 -6.53 -6.46 -29.66
N SER A 77 -7.83 -6.82 -29.67
CA SER A 77 -8.79 -6.21 -30.58
C SER A 77 -9.04 -4.73 -30.27
N PRO A 78 -9.07 -3.83 -31.27
CA PRO A 78 -9.38 -2.41 -31.11
C PRO A 78 -10.88 -2.17 -30.85
N ALA A 79 -11.55 -3.07 -30.13
CA ALA A 79 -12.92 -2.89 -29.73
C ALA A 79 -13.03 -1.58 -28.93
N LEU A 80 -13.99 -0.76 -29.39
CA LEU A 80 -14.46 0.47 -28.80
C LEU A 80 -14.61 0.29 -27.28
N PHE A 81 -14.51 1.39 -26.53
CA PHE A 81 -14.80 1.50 -25.09
C PHE A 81 -16.26 1.07 -24.80
N ALA A 82 -16.57 -0.20 -25.00
CA ALA A 82 -17.88 -0.78 -24.87
C ALA A 82 -18.01 -1.23 -23.42
N SER A 83 -18.74 -0.41 -22.68
CA SER A 83 -19.21 -0.64 -21.33
C SER A 83 -18.13 -0.49 -20.26
N THR A 84 -18.24 0.59 -19.50
CA THR A 84 -18.34 0.64 -18.03
C THR A 84 -18.15 -0.72 -17.34
N SER A 85 -16.98 -1.32 -17.51
CA SER A 85 -16.73 -2.66 -16.97
C SER A 85 -16.55 -2.49 -15.47
N PRO A 86 -17.34 -3.20 -14.64
CA PRO A 86 -17.21 -3.12 -13.20
C PRO A 86 -15.98 -3.95 -12.84
N GLY A 87 -14.75 -3.40 -12.90
CA GLY A 87 -13.53 -4.11 -12.48
C GLY A 87 -13.21 -5.46 -13.16
N VAL A 88 -12.02 -5.99 -12.89
CA VAL A 88 -11.59 -7.33 -13.35
C VAL A 88 -11.82 -8.38 -12.28
N TYR A 89 -11.62 -7.98 -11.02
CA TYR A 89 -11.64 -8.87 -9.86
C TYR A 89 -13.03 -8.95 -9.24
N GLU A 90 -13.22 -9.92 -8.34
CA GLU A 90 -14.47 -10.15 -7.61
C GLU A 90 -14.19 -10.64 -6.17
N GLY A 91 -15.13 -10.34 -5.27
CA GLY A 91 -15.08 -10.78 -3.88
C GLY A 91 -13.88 -10.29 -3.05
N VAL A 92 -13.69 -10.91 -1.90
CA VAL A 92 -12.63 -10.59 -0.92
C VAL A 92 -11.23 -10.83 -1.49
N ASP A 93 -11.02 -11.94 -2.20
CA ASP A 93 -9.75 -12.25 -2.87
C ASP A 93 -9.39 -11.18 -3.91
N GLY A 94 -10.40 -10.65 -4.61
CA GLY A 94 -10.22 -9.53 -5.53
C GLY A 94 -9.74 -8.25 -4.84
N VAL A 95 -10.30 -7.93 -3.67
CA VAL A 95 -9.85 -6.80 -2.85
C VAL A 95 -8.40 -7.02 -2.40
N MET A 96 -8.07 -8.22 -1.92
CA MET A 96 -6.71 -8.57 -1.52
C MET A 96 -5.71 -8.38 -2.68
N ARG A 97 -6.07 -8.81 -3.89
CA ARG A 97 -5.24 -8.67 -5.09
C ARG A 97 -5.01 -7.20 -5.48
N VAL A 98 -6.03 -6.36 -5.33
CA VAL A 98 -5.90 -4.91 -5.57
C VAL A 98 -4.98 -4.27 -4.54
N ILE A 99 -5.11 -4.65 -3.27
CA ILE A 99 -4.27 -4.14 -2.18
C ILE A 99 -2.82 -4.57 -2.38
N GLU A 100 -2.57 -5.82 -2.78
CA GLU A 100 -1.23 -6.30 -3.13
C GLU A 100 -0.58 -5.42 -4.20
N GLN A 101 -1.33 -5.12 -5.26
CA GLN A 101 -0.84 -4.31 -6.37
C GLN A 101 -0.57 -2.84 -6.00
N LEU A 102 -1.34 -2.30 -5.05
CA LEU A 102 -1.26 -0.91 -4.59
C LEU A 102 -0.63 -0.78 -3.20
N ALA A 103 0.08 -1.81 -2.73
CA ALA A 103 0.63 -1.84 -1.39
C ALA A 103 1.58 -0.65 -1.16
N GLY A 104 1.37 0.08 -0.07
CA GLY A 104 2.18 1.27 0.27
C GLY A 104 1.85 2.55 -0.51
N VAL A 105 0.97 2.50 -1.51
CA VAL A 105 0.57 3.69 -2.28
C VAL A 105 -0.36 4.57 -1.44
N GLY A 106 0.10 5.78 -1.11
CA GLY A 106 -0.71 6.77 -0.41
C GLY A 106 -1.79 7.39 -1.30
N LEU A 107 -3.04 6.98 -1.10
CA LEU A 107 -4.20 7.54 -1.78
C LEU A 107 -5.15 8.19 -0.77
N PRO A 108 -5.95 9.21 -1.17
CA PRO A 108 -6.94 9.80 -0.28
C PRO A 108 -7.88 8.72 0.28
N ALA A 109 -8.13 8.76 1.59
CA ALA A 109 -9.00 7.80 2.29
C ALA A 109 -10.39 7.75 1.64
N SER A 110 -10.90 8.90 1.19
CA SER A 110 -12.20 9.02 0.52
C SER A 110 -12.26 8.30 -0.84
N LEU A 111 -11.13 8.12 -1.53
CA LEU A 111 -11.07 7.53 -2.87
C LEU A 111 -10.98 6.01 -2.85
N TRP A 112 -10.44 5.41 -1.79
CA TRP A 112 -10.28 3.96 -1.69
C TRP A 112 -11.59 3.21 -1.95
N GLU A 113 -12.65 3.54 -1.22
CA GLU A 113 -13.94 2.83 -1.32
C GLU A 113 -14.92 3.45 -2.32
N SER A 114 -14.65 4.66 -2.82
CA SER A 114 -15.54 5.34 -3.77
C SER A 114 -15.12 5.16 -5.24
N GLN A 115 -13.82 4.99 -5.51
CA GLN A 115 -13.28 4.91 -6.87
C GLN A 115 -12.29 3.77 -7.05
N ILE A 116 -11.31 3.61 -6.15
CA ILE A 116 -10.19 2.70 -6.39
C ILE A 116 -10.61 1.23 -6.33
N LEU A 117 -11.28 0.82 -5.25
CA LEU A 117 -11.76 -0.56 -5.09
C LEU A 117 -12.94 -0.86 -6.04
N PRO A 118 -13.99 0.00 -6.16
CA PRO A 118 -15.09 -0.26 -7.08
C PRO A 118 -14.69 -0.27 -8.57
N ALA A 119 -13.64 0.46 -8.97
CA ALA A 119 -13.16 0.42 -10.36
C ALA A 119 -12.42 -0.87 -10.71
N ARG A 120 -12.04 -1.68 -9.73
CA ARG A 120 -11.21 -2.88 -9.91
C ARG A 120 -11.89 -4.17 -9.46
N VAL A 121 -12.78 -4.08 -8.48
CA VAL A 121 -13.56 -5.20 -7.92
C VAL A 121 -15.04 -4.95 -8.21
N ARG A 122 -15.63 -5.85 -9.00
CA ARG A 122 -16.95 -5.64 -9.62
C ARG A 122 -18.12 -5.55 -8.65
N ASP A 123 -18.02 -6.28 -7.57
CA ASP A 123 -19.02 -6.51 -6.54
C ASP A 123 -18.57 -5.95 -5.19
N TYR A 124 -17.66 -4.96 -5.21
CA TYR A 124 -17.06 -4.39 -4.00
C TYR A 124 -18.13 -3.97 -2.97
N SER A 125 -18.00 -4.49 -1.75
CA SER A 125 -18.70 -4.02 -0.56
C SER A 125 -17.69 -3.64 0.52
N SER A 126 -18.03 -2.66 1.36
CA SER A 126 -17.15 -2.22 2.46
C SER A 126 -16.86 -3.33 3.48
N GLU A 127 -17.75 -4.34 3.56
CA GLU A 127 -17.60 -5.51 4.43
C GLU A 127 -16.39 -6.37 4.03
N MET A 128 -16.07 -6.44 2.73
CA MET A 128 -14.91 -7.19 2.25
C MET A 128 -13.59 -6.60 2.77
N LEU A 129 -13.46 -5.28 2.79
CA LEU A 129 -12.29 -4.61 3.36
C LEU A 129 -12.26 -4.74 4.88
N ASP A 130 -13.42 -4.63 5.53
CA ASP A 130 -13.52 -4.78 6.98
C ASP A 130 -13.13 -6.19 7.44
N GLU A 131 -13.51 -7.22 6.69
CA GLU A 131 -13.10 -8.60 6.93
C GLU A 131 -11.57 -8.78 6.87
N LEU A 132 -10.92 -8.22 5.83
CA LEU A 132 -9.47 -8.29 5.66
C LEU A 132 -8.70 -7.54 6.76
N LEU A 133 -9.24 -6.42 7.23
CA LEU A 133 -8.66 -5.67 8.35
C LEU A 133 -8.89 -6.39 9.69
N ALA A 134 -10.08 -6.96 9.91
CA ALA A 134 -10.41 -7.68 11.13
C ALA A 134 -9.62 -8.99 11.29
N THR A 135 -9.34 -9.68 10.19
CA THR A 135 -8.47 -10.87 10.17
C THR A 135 -6.98 -10.51 10.33
N GLY A 136 -6.63 -9.23 10.14
CA GLY A 136 -5.24 -8.76 10.14
C GLY A 136 -4.46 -9.19 8.90
N ALA A 137 -5.13 -9.65 7.84
CA ALA A 137 -4.51 -9.95 6.56
C ALA A 137 -4.05 -8.65 5.85
N VAL A 138 -4.79 -7.58 6.08
CA VAL A 138 -4.48 -6.22 5.63
C VAL A 138 -4.28 -5.33 6.84
N ILE A 139 -3.30 -4.43 6.74
CA ILE A 139 -3.13 -3.31 7.65
C ILE A 139 -3.16 -2.01 6.85
N TRP A 140 -3.43 -0.90 7.52
CA TRP A 140 -3.38 0.42 6.89
C TRP A 140 -2.45 1.36 7.64
N SER A 141 -1.98 2.41 6.97
CA SER A 141 -1.18 3.46 7.60
C SER A 141 -1.57 4.83 7.06
N GLY A 142 -1.68 5.83 7.94
CA GLY A 142 -1.78 7.22 7.51
C GLY A 142 -0.42 7.74 7.10
N GLN A 143 -0.34 8.47 5.98
CA GLN A 143 0.90 9.06 5.49
C GLN A 143 0.92 10.59 5.60
N LYS A 144 -0.24 11.23 5.39
CA LYS A 144 -0.34 12.69 5.41
C LYS A 144 -1.79 13.14 5.59
N LYS A 145 -2.04 14.13 6.44
CA LYS A 145 -3.35 14.80 6.54
C LYS A 145 -3.62 15.64 5.28
N LEU A 146 -4.82 15.56 4.72
CA LEU A 146 -5.25 16.29 3.52
C LEU A 146 -6.50 17.13 3.84
N GLY A 147 -6.30 18.39 4.24
CA GLY A 147 -7.40 19.22 4.75
C GLY A 147 -7.89 18.72 6.11
N GLU A 148 -9.14 19.01 6.47
CA GLU A 148 -9.70 18.60 7.77
C GLU A 148 -10.41 17.25 7.75
N ASP A 149 -11.00 16.86 6.62
CA ASP A 149 -11.87 15.68 6.51
C ASP A 149 -11.28 14.52 5.67
N ASP A 150 -10.00 14.61 5.28
CA ASP A 150 -9.36 13.56 4.47
C ASP A 150 -7.86 13.43 4.78
N GLY A 151 -7.24 12.36 4.28
CA GLY A 151 -5.82 12.10 4.42
C GLY A 151 -5.34 11.02 3.46
N LEU A 152 -4.05 11.06 3.12
CA LEU A 152 -3.40 10.00 2.38
C LEU A 152 -3.24 8.79 3.30
N VAL A 153 -3.80 7.67 2.87
CA VAL A 153 -3.74 6.38 3.53
C VAL A 153 -3.19 5.35 2.55
N ALA A 154 -2.29 4.52 3.03
CA ALA A 154 -1.82 3.34 2.32
C ALA A 154 -2.37 2.07 2.97
N LEU A 155 -2.70 1.09 2.13
CA LEU A 155 -3.02 -0.28 2.54
C LEU A 155 -1.78 -1.15 2.32
N HIS A 156 -1.62 -2.16 3.16
CA HIS A 156 -0.49 -3.09 3.11
C HIS A 156 -0.99 -4.50 3.39
N LEU A 157 -0.44 -5.47 2.67
CA LEU A 157 -0.58 -6.87 3.08
C LEU A 157 0.34 -7.14 4.25
N GLN A 158 -0.15 -7.87 5.25
CA GLN A 158 0.61 -8.21 6.44
C GLN A 158 1.91 -8.96 6.11
N GLU A 159 1.89 -9.84 5.10
CA GLU A 159 3.06 -10.61 4.65
C GLU A 159 4.19 -9.73 4.09
N TYR A 160 3.84 -8.58 3.48
CA TYR A 160 4.78 -7.66 2.82
C TYR A 160 4.79 -6.26 3.46
N ALA A 161 4.37 -6.19 4.72
CA ALA A 161 4.26 -4.93 5.44
C ALA A 161 5.64 -4.28 5.63
N ALA A 162 6.68 -5.07 5.84
CA ALA A 162 8.04 -4.57 6.03
C ALA A 162 8.60 -3.85 4.78
N GLU A 163 8.26 -4.33 3.59
CA GLU A 163 8.74 -3.79 2.31
C GLU A 163 7.89 -2.61 1.82
N SER A 164 6.59 -2.63 2.11
CA SER A 164 5.65 -1.60 1.67
C SER A 164 5.53 -0.42 2.63
N PHE A 165 5.97 -0.59 3.87
CA PHE A 165 5.93 0.46 4.89
C PHE A 165 7.21 1.30 4.86
N THR A 166 7.06 2.60 4.64
CA THR A 166 8.15 3.57 4.76
C THR A 166 8.02 4.30 6.09
N PRO A 167 8.90 4.07 7.08
CA PRO A 167 8.83 4.75 8.36
C PRO A 167 8.94 6.26 8.19
N ALA A 168 8.05 7.02 8.82
CA ALA A 168 8.18 8.47 8.89
C ALA A 168 9.32 8.83 9.86
N GLU A 169 10.52 9.04 9.32
CA GLU A 169 11.69 9.47 10.11
C GLU A 169 11.57 10.93 10.58
N ALA A 170 10.77 11.75 9.89
CA ALA A 170 10.90 13.21 9.91
C ALA A 170 10.46 13.92 11.21
N ASP A 171 9.60 13.33 12.05
CA ASP A 171 8.91 14.10 13.10
C ASP A 171 9.08 13.58 14.53
N GLN A 172 10.03 12.68 14.79
CA GLN A 172 10.21 12.14 16.15
C GLN A 172 10.53 13.24 17.19
N ALA A 173 11.34 14.23 16.79
CA ALA A 173 11.78 15.32 17.65
C ALA A 173 10.69 16.38 17.93
N ASN A 174 9.69 16.50 17.07
CA ASN A 174 8.64 17.53 17.16
C ASN A 174 7.36 17.05 17.88
N ARG A 175 7.33 15.81 18.40
CA ARG A 175 6.16 15.27 19.09
C ARG A 175 5.91 15.99 20.41
N SER A 176 4.65 16.30 20.69
CA SER A 176 4.23 16.83 21.99
C SER A 176 4.47 15.82 23.12
N ALA A 177 4.52 16.28 24.37
CA ALA A 177 4.68 15.40 25.53
C ALA A 177 3.58 14.31 25.58
N LEU A 178 2.34 14.65 25.21
CA LEU A 178 1.24 13.69 25.13
C LEU A 178 1.46 12.65 24.04
N GLN A 179 1.91 13.06 22.85
CA GLN A 179 2.22 12.14 21.75
C GLN A 179 3.36 11.18 22.10
N GLN A 180 4.41 11.68 22.77
CA GLN A 180 5.51 10.85 23.26
C GLN A 180 5.02 9.85 24.32
N ALA A 181 4.15 10.27 25.23
CA ALA A 181 3.55 9.38 26.23
C ALA A 181 2.70 8.27 25.59
N ILE A 182 1.90 8.60 24.57
CA ILE A 182 1.12 7.60 23.81
C ILE A 182 2.05 6.59 23.17
N VAL A 183 3.09 7.04 22.45
CA VAL A 183 4.04 6.14 21.79
C VAL A 183 4.75 5.26 22.81
N ALA A 184 5.15 5.80 23.97
CA ALA A 184 5.79 5.02 25.03
C ALA A 184 4.85 3.97 25.66
N VAL A 185 3.55 4.25 25.79
CA VAL A 185 2.56 3.28 26.26
C VAL A 185 2.34 2.17 25.24
N LEU A 186 2.31 2.50 23.95
CA LEU A 186 2.15 1.51 22.89
C LEU A 186 3.43 0.70 22.61
N ALA A 187 4.61 1.26 22.93
CA ALA A 187 5.91 0.59 22.81
C ALA A 187 6.06 -0.60 23.76
N ASP A 188 5.32 -0.62 24.88
CA ASP A 188 5.24 -1.77 25.79
C ASP A 188 4.54 -3.00 25.15
N GLY A 189 4.05 -2.85 23.92
CA GLY A 189 3.39 -3.89 23.13
C GLY A 189 1.86 -3.91 23.28
N GLY A 190 1.21 -4.54 22.30
CA GLY A 190 -0.23 -4.79 22.30
C GLY A 190 -1.09 -3.70 21.66
N ALA A 191 -2.37 -4.02 21.47
CA ALA A 191 -3.37 -3.12 20.92
C ALA A 191 -4.32 -2.67 22.04
N TRP A 192 -4.42 -1.36 22.26
CA TRP A 192 -5.09 -0.79 23.43
C TRP A 192 -6.29 0.06 23.04
N PHE A 193 -7.34 0.01 23.86
CA PHE A 193 -8.47 0.94 23.72
C PHE A 193 -8.08 2.34 24.19
N ALA A 194 -8.68 3.40 23.63
CA ALA A 194 -8.36 4.78 23.99
C ALA A 194 -8.50 5.06 25.50
N GLN A 195 -9.50 4.46 26.16
CA GLN A 195 -9.67 4.55 27.62
C GLN A 195 -8.57 3.81 28.41
N GLN A 196 -8.04 2.72 27.87
CA GLN A 196 -6.92 2.00 28.48
C GLN A 196 -5.62 2.79 28.31
N ILE A 197 -5.45 3.45 27.16
CA ILE A 197 -4.31 4.35 26.91
C ILE A 197 -4.36 5.51 27.90
N SER A 198 -5.52 6.18 28.07
CA SER A 198 -5.65 7.28 29.03
C SER A 198 -5.37 6.85 30.47
N GLN A 199 -5.85 5.66 30.87
CA GLN A 199 -5.57 5.11 32.20
C GLN A 199 -4.08 4.82 32.38
N ARG A 200 -3.41 4.18 31.41
CA ARG A 200 -1.97 3.89 31.49
C ARG A 200 -1.10 5.14 31.50
N ILE A 201 -1.48 6.16 30.73
CA ILE A 201 -0.82 7.48 30.75
C ILE A 201 -0.95 8.08 32.15
N ARG A 202 -2.14 8.04 32.75
CA ARG A 202 -2.37 8.50 34.12
C ARG A 202 -1.52 7.73 35.13
N ASP A 203 -1.43 6.41 35.01
CA ASP A 203 -0.67 5.58 35.95
C ASP A 203 0.85 5.84 35.85
N LYS A 204 1.36 6.18 34.66
CA LYS A 204 2.79 6.48 34.43
C LYS A 204 3.18 7.93 34.76
N ILE A 205 2.33 8.90 34.41
CA ILE A 205 2.68 10.33 34.41
C ILE A 205 1.93 11.09 35.54
N GLY A 206 0.90 10.50 36.14
CA GLY A 206 0.12 11.09 37.23
C GLY A 206 -0.90 12.14 36.77
N GLU A 207 -0.98 12.43 35.47
CA GLU A 207 -1.86 13.46 34.90
C GLU A 207 -3.08 12.85 34.22
N SER A 208 -4.27 13.42 34.46
CA SER A 208 -5.49 13.03 33.75
C SER A 208 -5.57 13.78 32.42
N VAL A 209 -5.56 13.04 31.31
CA VAL A 209 -5.69 13.60 29.97
C VAL A 209 -7.16 13.72 29.58
N ASP A 210 -7.53 14.85 28.99
CA ASP A 210 -8.84 15.01 28.35
C ASP A 210 -8.99 14.08 27.13
N LEU A 211 -10.16 13.46 26.99
CA LEU A 211 -10.42 12.48 25.94
C LEU A 211 -10.39 13.11 24.53
N SER A 212 -10.81 14.38 24.40
CA SER A 212 -10.76 15.09 23.13
C SER A 212 -9.31 15.33 22.70
N ALA A 213 -8.48 15.84 23.62
CA ALA A 213 -7.06 16.07 23.37
C ALA A 213 -6.30 14.75 23.07
N LEU A 214 -6.63 13.66 23.77
CA LEU A 214 -6.07 12.34 23.50
C LEU A 214 -6.42 11.87 22.08
N GLN A 215 -7.68 12.04 21.67
CA GLN A 215 -8.12 11.64 20.35
C GLN A 215 -7.44 12.45 19.24
N GLU A 216 -7.29 13.76 19.43
CA GLU A 216 -6.56 14.62 18.50
C GLU A 216 -5.09 14.20 18.37
N ALA A 217 -4.44 13.90 19.50
CA ALA A 217 -3.07 13.40 19.52
C ALA A 217 -2.91 12.05 18.82
N LEU A 218 -3.87 11.12 19.00
CA LEU A 218 -3.89 9.84 18.29
C LEU A 218 -4.01 10.06 16.78
N TRP A 219 -4.95 10.89 16.31
CA TRP A 219 -5.08 11.17 14.88
C TRP A 219 -3.86 11.87 14.30
N ALA A 220 -3.24 12.78 15.04
CA ALA A 220 -1.98 13.40 14.62
C ALA A 220 -0.87 12.35 14.44
N LEU A 221 -0.78 11.36 15.32
CA LEU A 221 0.16 10.24 15.20
C LEU A 221 -0.19 9.27 14.06
N VAL A 222 -1.48 9.05 13.78
CA VAL A 222 -1.94 8.26 12.61
C VAL A 222 -1.42 8.90 11.32
N TRP A 223 -1.56 10.21 11.18
CA TRP A 223 -1.11 10.92 9.98
C TRP A 223 0.41 11.02 9.84
N GLN A 224 1.14 10.82 10.94
CA GLN A 224 2.58 10.62 10.92
C GLN A 224 2.96 9.15 10.60
N GLY A 225 2.00 8.25 10.41
CA GLY A 225 2.24 6.83 10.18
C GLY A 225 2.78 6.08 11.40
N VAL A 226 2.78 6.68 12.58
CA VAL A 226 3.39 6.10 13.80
C VAL A 226 2.49 5.06 14.45
N ILE A 227 1.18 5.30 14.40
CA ILE A 227 0.16 4.41 14.94
C ILE A 227 -0.86 4.05 13.87
N THR A 228 -1.51 2.91 14.05
CA THR A 228 -2.61 2.45 13.20
C THR A 228 -3.69 1.74 14.02
N SER A 229 -4.79 1.37 13.37
CA SER A 229 -5.89 0.58 13.93
C SER A 229 -6.29 -0.56 12.99
N ASP A 230 -7.07 -1.50 13.50
CA ASP A 230 -7.60 -2.67 12.81
C ASP A 230 -8.97 -2.44 12.13
N ILE A 231 -9.42 -1.18 12.08
CA ILE A 231 -10.78 -0.84 11.61
C ILE A 231 -10.77 0.36 10.66
N TRP A 232 -11.52 0.25 9.55
CA TRP A 232 -11.68 1.34 8.58
C TRP A 232 -12.82 2.31 8.92
N ALA A 233 -13.78 1.89 9.75
CA ALA A 233 -14.96 2.67 10.11
C ALA A 233 -14.67 4.12 10.59
N PRO A 234 -13.60 4.42 11.36
CA PRO A 234 -13.25 5.79 11.73
C PRO A 234 -12.87 6.66 10.52
N LEU A 235 -12.14 6.12 9.54
CA LEU A 235 -11.81 6.83 8.30
C LEU A 235 -13.05 7.08 7.44
N ARG A 236 -13.99 6.12 7.39
CA ARG A 236 -15.29 6.34 6.73
C ARG A 236 -16.07 7.47 7.39
N ALA A 237 -16.08 7.53 8.71
CA ALA A 237 -16.77 8.60 9.45
C ALA A 237 -16.12 9.97 9.18
N LEU A 238 -14.79 10.02 9.13
CA LEU A 238 -14.03 11.23 8.82
C LEU A 238 -14.31 11.75 7.39
N THR A 239 -14.42 10.85 6.41
CA THR A 239 -14.62 11.27 5.00
C THR A 239 -16.07 11.60 4.67
N ARG A 240 -17.05 10.96 5.34
CA ARG A 240 -18.50 11.20 5.14
C ARG A 240 -19.00 12.56 5.67
N SER A 241 -18.34 13.17 6.65
CA SER A 241 -18.68 14.54 7.09
C SER A 241 -18.53 15.55 5.95
N SER A 242 -17.53 15.35 5.08
CA SER A 242 -17.24 16.24 3.94
C SER A 242 -18.25 16.14 2.78
N SER A 243 -18.81 14.95 2.53
CA SER A 243 -19.73 14.74 1.40
C SER A 243 -21.08 15.42 1.63
N ASN A 244 -21.55 15.50 2.89
CA ASN A 244 -22.78 16.20 3.23
C ASN A 244 -22.64 17.73 3.19
N ALA A 245 -21.43 18.28 3.36
CA ALA A 245 -21.20 19.72 3.30
C ALA A 245 -21.36 20.29 1.87
N ARG A 246 -21.12 19.50 0.81
CA ARG A 246 -21.16 19.95 -0.58
C ARG A 246 -22.56 19.92 -1.24
N THR A 247 -23.55 19.30 -0.61
CA THR A 247 -24.91 19.13 -1.17
C THR A 247 -25.99 20.02 -0.53
N SER A 248 -25.66 20.85 0.46
CA SER A 248 -26.68 21.59 1.20
C SER A 248 -26.88 23.04 0.71
N THR A 249 -27.55 23.22 -0.44
CA THR A 249 -28.20 24.52 -0.81
C THR A 249 -29.73 24.49 -0.71
N ARG A 250 -30.32 23.50 -0.02
CA ARG A 250 -31.76 23.57 0.34
C ARG A 250 -31.96 23.31 1.83
N ARG A 251 -32.29 24.40 2.52
CA ARG A 251 -32.76 24.45 3.91
C ARG A 251 -33.82 23.38 4.14
N SER A 252 -33.56 22.49 5.08
CA SER A 252 -34.58 21.86 5.91
C SER A 252 -34.08 21.80 7.36
N HIS A 253 -34.96 22.15 8.29
CA HIS A 253 -34.68 22.34 9.70
C HIS A 253 -34.51 21.01 10.45
N ARG A 254 -33.55 20.99 11.41
CA ARG A 254 -33.30 19.98 12.49
C ARG A 254 -32.73 18.64 12.01
N LEU A 255 -31.75 18.01 12.66
CA LEU A 255 -31.21 18.08 14.02
C LEU A 255 -29.68 18.28 13.97
N VAL A 256 -29.13 19.09 14.87
CA VAL A 256 -27.69 19.10 15.14
C VAL A 256 -27.36 17.75 15.78
N VAL A 257 -26.88 16.81 14.97
CA VAL A 257 -26.21 15.62 15.49
C VAL A 257 -24.86 16.09 15.96
N ASP A 258 -24.75 16.19 17.27
CA ASP A 258 -23.54 16.53 17.99
C ASP A 258 -22.37 15.69 17.44
N VAL A 259 -21.37 16.37 16.88
CA VAL A 259 -20.14 15.80 16.31
C VAL A 259 -19.31 15.03 17.38
N LEU A 260 -19.73 15.15 18.64
CA LEU A 260 -19.20 14.47 19.83
C LEU A 260 -19.73 13.05 20.07
N SER A 261 -20.60 12.48 19.22
CA SER A 261 -21.00 11.07 19.35
C SER A 261 -19.97 10.10 18.73
N MET A 262 -18.72 10.23 19.17
CA MET A 262 -17.64 9.24 18.98
C MET A 262 -17.55 8.29 20.18
N ARG A 263 -18.71 7.93 20.76
CA ARG A 263 -18.85 6.90 21.79
C ARG A 263 -19.13 5.55 21.13
N ASN A 264 -18.09 4.91 20.58
CA ASN A 264 -18.16 3.46 20.34
C ASN A 264 -16.96 2.78 21.02
N PRO A 265 -17.16 1.96 22.07
CA PRO A 265 -16.11 1.40 22.93
C PRO A 265 -15.19 0.36 22.27
N SER A 266 -15.38 0.03 20.99
CA SER A 266 -14.65 -1.05 20.29
C SER A 266 -13.55 -0.53 19.35
N ARG A 267 -12.50 0.10 19.86
CA ARG A 267 -11.40 0.63 19.02
C ARG A 267 -10.03 0.35 19.60
N ARG A 268 -9.18 -0.44 18.93
CA ARG A 268 -7.82 -0.74 19.38
C ARG A 268 -6.79 0.05 18.57
N TRP A 269 -5.80 0.60 19.26
CA TRP A 269 -4.67 1.34 18.66
C TRP A 269 -3.36 0.63 18.96
N TYR A 270 -2.45 0.60 18.00
CA TYR A 270 -1.13 -0.02 18.13
C TYR A 270 -0.08 0.73 17.30
N LEU A 271 1.21 0.55 17.60
CA LEU A 271 2.30 1.14 16.80
C LEU A 271 2.33 0.48 15.42
N THR A 272 2.54 1.28 14.38
CA THR A 272 2.69 0.79 13.00
C THR A 272 4.05 0.12 12.78
N THR A 273 5.04 0.43 13.62
CA THR A 273 6.39 -0.13 13.47
C THR A 273 6.40 -1.63 13.78
N HIS A 274 7.05 -2.38 12.88
CA HIS A 274 7.22 -3.83 12.83
C HIS A 274 7.68 -4.51 14.14
N GLN A 275 8.22 -3.74 15.10
CA GLN A 275 8.79 -4.25 16.36
C GLN A 275 7.76 -5.00 17.24
N ILE A 276 6.46 -4.71 17.12
CA ILE A 276 5.43 -5.38 17.94
C ILE A 276 4.96 -6.69 17.28
N TRP A 277 4.97 -6.80 15.95
CA TRP A 277 4.39 -7.96 15.25
C TRP A 277 5.35 -9.16 15.14
N LEU A 278 6.66 -8.94 15.19
CA LEU A 278 7.64 -10.04 15.34
C LEU A 278 7.52 -10.76 16.69
N ASP A 279 7.02 -10.08 17.73
CA ASP A 279 6.74 -10.71 19.03
C ASP A 279 5.27 -11.15 19.18
N ALA A 280 4.31 -10.51 18.50
CA ALA A 280 2.90 -10.94 18.51
C ALA A 280 2.68 -12.29 17.82
N GLY A 281 3.54 -12.67 16.86
CA GLY A 281 3.58 -14.00 16.26
C GLY A 281 3.88 -15.14 17.25
N ARG A 282 4.34 -14.82 18.48
CA ARG A 282 4.53 -15.81 19.56
C ARG A 282 3.39 -15.90 20.57
N TYR A 283 2.43 -14.97 20.59
CA TYR A 283 1.43 -14.91 21.66
C TYR A 283 -0.05 -14.96 21.24
N CYS A 284 -0.40 -14.81 19.96
CA CYS A 284 -1.81 -14.94 19.54
C CYS A 284 -2.13 -16.36 19.01
N ARG A 285 -1.91 -17.37 19.87
CA ARG A 285 -2.63 -18.64 19.75
C ARG A 285 -4.00 -18.43 20.41
N TRP A 286 -4.98 -18.03 19.60
CA TRP A 286 -6.36 -17.81 20.02
C TRP A 286 -6.92 -19.07 20.70
N SER A 287 -7.11 -19.03 22.02
CA SER A 287 -7.91 -20.01 22.74
C SER A 287 -9.33 -19.45 22.91
N HIS A 288 -10.28 -20.12 22.24
CA HIS A 288 -11.75 -20.12 22.37
C HIS A 288 -12.47 -18.89 22.94
#